data_AF-A0A2E9KXL2-F1
#
_entry.id   AF-A0A2E9KXL2-F1
#
_cell.length_a   1.000
_cell.length_b   1.000
_cell.length_c   1.000
_cell.angle_alpha   90.00
_cell.angle_beta   90.00
_cell.angle_gamma   90.00
#
_symmetry.space_group_name_H-M   'P 1'
#
loop_
_entity.id
_entity.type
_entity.pdbx_description
1 polymer ?
#
loop_
_entity_poly.entity_id
_entity_poly.type
_entity_poly.pdbx_seq_one_letter_code
_entity_poly.pdbx_strand_id
1 'polypeptide(L)'
;MLKRLTDGVLCSLDFLVCVAVGAFLVYSFYAYAFYPFDSVNILYYFAKTNYFFPQNTFFSIIVFYLFTVSLGFIYIITCKRTNLGRIPNSIIATISIFIIYSFILILGLGIDRFKQMEIFLIQDFLGALIFYLTLALLYRRISSAKN
;
A
#
# COMPACT_ATOMS: atom_id res chain seq x y z
N MET A 1 -16.54 25.48 -15.87
CA MET A 1 -17.08 24.48 -14.91
C MET A 1 -16.83 23.06 -15.40
N LEU A 2 -17.27 22.71 -16.62
CA LEU A 2 -17.04 21.38 -17.23
C LEU A 2 -15.56 20.95 -17.25
N LYS A 3 -14.64 21.84 -17.66
CA LYS A 3 -13.18 21.57 -17.66
C LYS A 3 -12.61 21.22 -16.29
N ARG A 4 -13.02 21.92 -15.22
CA ARG A 4 -12.58 21.62 -13.84
C ARG A 4 -13.12 20.27 -13.35
N LEU A 5 -14.33 19.92 -13.78
CA LEU A 5 -14.99 18.67 -13.40
C LEU A 5 -14.33 17.48 -14.12
N THR A 6 -14.05 17.60 -15.42
CA THR A 6 -13.29 16.60 -16.18
C THR A 6 -11.87 16.45 -15.63
N ASP A 7 -11.17 17.55 -15.33
CA ASP A 7 -9.81 17.50 -14.77
C ASP A 7 -9.79 16.81 -13.40
N GLY A 8 -10.82 17.04 -12.56
CA GLY A 8 -10.98 16.36 -11.28
C GLY A 8 -11.23 14.85 -11.42
N VAL A 9 -12.11 14.46 -12.36
CA VAL A 9 -12.39 13.04 -12.64
C VAL A 9 -11.16 12.33 -13.19
N LEU A 10 -10.45 12.92 -14.16
CA LEU A 10 -9.20 12.36 -14.69
C LEU A 10 -8.13 12.22 -13.61
N CYS A 11 -7.98 13.20 -12.70
CA CYS A 11 -7.08 13.08 -11.55
C CYS A 11 -7.43 11.90 -10.64
N SER A 12 -8.72 11.67 -10.39
CA SER A 12 -9.16 10.54 -9.56
C SER A 12 -8.90 9.20 -10.22
N LEU A 13 -9.11 9.10 -11.54
CA LEU A 13 -8.82 7.89 -12.31
C LEU A 13 -7.33 7.60 -12.38
N ASP A 14 -6.49 8.61 -12.65
CA ASP A 14 -5.03 8.48 -12.64
C ASP A 14 -4.53 7.92 -11.30
N PHE A 15 -5.06 8.44 -10.19
CA PHE A 15 -4.74 7.94 -8.85
C PHE A 15 -5.16 6.48 -8.66
N LEU A 16 -6.39 6.13 -9.02
CA LEU A 16 -6.92 4.77 -8.89
C LEU A 16 -6.12 3.76 -9.72
N VAL A 17 -5.68 4.14 -10.92
CA VAL A 17 -4.81 3.31 -11.78
C VAL A 17 -3.44 3.14 -11.15
N CYS A 18 -2.82 4.21 -10.65
CA CYS A 18 -1.52 4.12 -9.97
C CYS A 18 -1.59 3.19 -8.75
N VAL A 19 -2.67 3.28 -7.97
CA VAL A 19 -2.92 2.37 -6.84
C VAL A 19 -3.10 0.94 -7.31
N ALA A 20 -3.84 0.70 -8.40
CA ALA A 20 -4.05 -0.64 -8.93
C ALA A 20 -2.72 -1.30 -9.37
N VAL A 21 -1.85 -0.53 -10.03
CA VAL A 21 -0.51 -1.00 -10.43
C VAL A 21 0.34 -1.32 -9.19
N GLY A 22 0.34 -0.43 -8.19
CA GLY A 22 1.04 -0.67 -6.92
C GLY A 22 0.54 -1.93 -6.21
N ALA A 23 -0.78 -2.10 -6.11
CA ALA A 23 -1.42 -3.25 -5.50
C ALA A 23 -1.06 -4.56 -6.22
N PHE A 24 -1.06 -4.54 -7.56
CA PHE A 24 -0.66 -5.68 -8.38
C PHE A 24 0.81 -6.06 -8.18
N LEU A 25 1.71 -5.08 -8.11
CA LEU A 25 3.13 -5.33 -7.87
C LEU A 25 3.38 -5.91 -6.48
N VAL A 26 2.67 -5.42 -5.45
CA VAL A 26 2.73 -6.01 -4.11
C VAL A 26 2.21 -7.44 -4.12
N TYR A 27 1.03 -7.69 -4.71
CA TYR A 27 0.49 -9.03 -4.83
C TYR A 27 1.48 -9.98 -5.50
N SER A 28 2.09 -9.55 -6.61
CA SER A 28 3.08 -10.33 -7.35
C SER A 28 4.34 -10.58 -6.51
N PHE A 29 4.82 -9.58 -5.77
CA PHE A 29 5.96 -9.72 -4.87
C PHE A 29 5.73 -10.80 -3.81
N TYR A 30 4.55 -10.85 -3.19
CA TYR A 30 4.25 -11.91 -2.22
C TYR A 30 3.98 -13.26 -2.89
N ALA A 31 3.29 -13.30 -4.03
CA ALA A 31 2.96 -14.54 -4.72
C ALA A 31 4.21 -15.27 -5.25
N TYR A 32 5.25 -14.52 -5.60
CA TYR A 32 6.49 -15.02 -6.21
C TYR A 32 7.73 -14.66 -5.39
N ALA A 33 7.59 -14.50 -4.07
CA ALA A 33 8.72 -14.22 -3.20
C ALA A 33 9.76 -15.35 -3.25
N PHE A 34 11.04 -14.98 -3.29
CA PHE A 34 12.16 -15.93 -3.27
C PHE A 34 12.74 -16.05 -1.86
N TYR A 35 13.39 -17.18 -1.59
CA TYR A 35 14.14 -17.41 -0.35
C TYR A 35 15.07 -16.23 -0.04
N PRO A 36 15.11 -15.72 1.21
CA PRO A 36 14.57 -16.30 2.44
C PRO A 36 13.09 -16.02 2.72
N PHE A 37 12.38 -15.33 1.82
CA PHE A 37 10.97 -15.01 1.99
C PHE A 37 10.06 -16.15 1.51
N ASP A 38 8.92 -16.29 2.17
CA ASP A 38 7.93 -17.27 1.78
C ASP A 38 6.95 -16.67 0.77
N SER A 39 6.62 -17.48 -0.24
CA SER A 39 5.53 -17.15 -1.16
C SER A 39 4.19 -17.24 -0.44
N VAL A 40 3.41 -16.16 -0.46
CA VAL A 40 2.16 -16.05 0.28
C VAL A 40 1.08 -15.45 -0.60
N ASN A 41 -0.08 -16.11 -0.67
CA ASN A 41 -1.25 -15.51 -1.28
C ASN A 41 -1.90 -14.53 -0.30
N ILE A 42 -1.51 -13.25 -0.39
CA ILE A 42 -2.00 -12.20 0.51
C ILE A 42 -3.53 -12.02 0.46
N LEU A 43 -4.19 -12.38 -0.65
CA LEU A 43 -5.65 -12.31 -0.76
C LEU A 43 -6.36 -13.23 0.24
N TYR A 44 -5.68 -14.28 0.71
CA TYR A 44 -6.20 -15.17 1.74
C TYR A 44 -6.51 -14.43 3.05
N TYR A 45 -5.67 -13.47 3.46
CA TYR A 45 -5.91 -12.68 4.67
C TYR A 45 -7.14 -11.78 4.53
N PHE A 46 -7.37 -11.23 3.33
CA PHE A 46 -8.57 -10.44 3.03
C PHE A 46 -9.83 -11.28 2.82
N ALA A 47 -9.69 -12.56 2.48
CA ALA A 47 -10.82 -13.50 2.47
C ALA A 47 -11.37 -13.73 3.89
N LYS A 48 -10.51 -13.75 4.91
CA LYS A 48 -10.90 -13.94 6.31
C LYS A 48 -11.60 -12.74 6.94
N THR A 49 -11.42 -11.54 6.40
CA THR A 49 -12.09 -10.34 6.87
C THR A 49 -13.47 -10.13 6.26
N ASN A 50 -13.81 -10.87 5.20
CA ASN A 50 -15.09 -10.77 4.52
C ASN A 50 -16.15 -11.67 5.19
N TYR A 51 -17.00 -11.08 6.02
CA TYR A 51 -18.10 -11.78 6.70
C TYR A 51 -19.25 -12.19 5.76
N PHE A 52 -19.53 -11.38 4.73
CA PHE A 52 -20.70 -11.58 3.85
C PHE A 52 -20.43 -12.59 2.73
N PHE A 53 -19.20 -12.63 2.21
CA PHE A 53 -18.80 -13.56 1.14
C PHE A 53 -17.47 -14.24 1.49
N PRO A 54 -17.45 -15.07 2.54
CA PRO A 54 -16.25 -15.81 2.92
C PRO A 54 -15.79 -16.67 1.75
N GLN A 55 -14.47 -16.72 1.52
CA GLN A 55 -13.82 -17.53 0.46
C GLN A 55 -14.07 -17.10 -0.99
N ASN A 56 -14.79 -16.00 -1.26
CA ASN A 56 -14.95 -15.51 -2.63
C ASN A 56 -13.74 -14.66 -3.08
N THR A 57 -12.95 -15.18 -4.01
CA THR A 57 -11.72 -14.54 -4.54
C THR A 57 -11.97 -13.15 -5.10
N PHE A 58 -13.08 -12.92 -5.81
CA PHE A 58 -13.39 -11.63 -6.40
C PHE A 58 -13.56 -10.55 -5.33
N PHE A 59 -14.27 -10.87 -4.25
CA PHE A 59 -14.44 -9.93 -3.14
C PHE A 59 -13.14 -9.72 -2.38
N SER A 60 -12.30 -10.74 -2.20
CA SER A 60 -10.97 -10.56 -1.59
C SER A 60 -10.10 -9.59 -2.39
N ILE A 61 -10.15 -9.64 -3.73
CA ILE A 61 -9.46 -8.69 -4.62
C ILE A 61 -10.00 -7.27 -4.40
N ILE A 62 -11.32 -7.10 -4.33
CA ILE A 62 -11.92 -5.79 -4.08
C ILE A 62 -11.51 -5.23 -2.72
N VAL A 63 -11.58 -6.03 -1.66
CA VAL A 63 -11.22 -5.58 -0.29
C VAL A 63 -9.73 -5.23 -0.23
N PHE A 64 -8.87 -6.05 -0.83
CA PHE A 64 -7.44 -5.75 -0.96
C PHE A 64 -7.22 -4.44 -1.71
N TYR A 65 -7.91 -4.23 -2.84
CA TYR A 65 -7.81 -2.98 -3.60
C TYR A 65 -8.25 -1.77 -2.77
N LEU A 66 -9.39 -1.82 -2.08
CA LEU A 66 -9.87 -0.75 -1.21
C LEU A 66 -8.90 -0.46 -0.05
N PHE A 67 -8.27 -1.49 0.50
CA PHE A 67 -7.21 -1.33 1.48
C PHE A 67 -6.00 -0.57 0.88
N THR A 68 -5.56 -0.94 -0.32
CA THR A 68 -4.46 -0.21 -0.99
C THR A 68 -4.82 1.22 -1.40
N VAL A 69 -6.08 1.49 -1.75
CA VAL A 69 -6.57 2.87 -1.97
C VAL A 69 -6.43 3.70 -0.68
N SER A 70 -6.76 3.11 0.46
CA SER A 70 -6.59 3.74 1.78
C SER A 70 -5.12 4.06 2.07
N LEU A 71 -4.20 3.12 1.78
CA LEU A 71 -2.76 3.36 1.88
C LEU A 71 -2.28 4.45 0.89
N GLY A 72 -2.86 4.50 -0.31
CA GLY A 72 -2.55 5.53 -1.31
C GLY A 72 -2.90 6.94 -0.84
N PHE A 73 -3.98 7.12 -0.07
CA PHE A 73 -4.30 8.41 0.54
C PHE A 73 -3.25 8.87 1.54
N ILE A 74 -2.64 7.94 2.29
CA ILE A 74 -1.54 8.25 3.22
C ILE A 74 -0.35 8.85 2.46
N TYR A 75 -0.02 8.31 1.28
CA TYR A 75 1.02 8.90 0.42
C TYR A 75 0.71 10.35 0.02
N ILE A 76 -0.54 10.62 -0.39
CA ILE A 76 -0.97 11.98 -0.76
C ILE A 76 -0.84 12.92 0.43
N ILE A 77 -1.30 12.51 1.62
CA ILE A 77 -1.21 13.30 2.84
C ILE A 77 0.25 13.60 3.18
N THR A 78 1.13 12.60 3.14
CA THR A 78 2.56 12.76 3.37
C THR A 78 3.14 13.78 2.39
N CYS A 79 2.88 13.63 1.09
CA CYS A 79 3.41 14.55 0.08
C CYS A 79 2.92 16.00 0.21
N LYS A 80 1.71 16.20 0.73
CA LYS A 80 1.20 17.54 1.01
C LYS A 80 1.89 18.17 2.22
N ARG A 81 2.20 17.38 3.25
CA ARG A 81 2.81 17.86 4.50
C ARG A 81 4.31 18.11 4.39
N THR A 82 5.00 17.42 3.49
CA THR A 82 6.47 17.51 3.35
C THR A 82 6.87 18.15 2.01
N ASN A 83 8.03 18.82 1.99
CA ASN A 83 8.62 19.45 0.80
C ASN A 83 9.82 18.68 0.22
N LEU A 84 10.00 17.42 0.61
CA LEU A 84 11.22 16.64 0.35
C LEU A 84 11.24 15.95 -1.03
N GLY A 85 10.21 16.12 -1.85
CA GLY A 85 10.08 15.46 -3.16
C GLY A 85 9.49 14.04 -3.08
N ARG A 86 9.22 13.45 -4.25
CA ARG A 86 8.34 12.27 -4.37
C ARG A 86 8.93 11.00 -3.75
N ILE A 87 10.21 10.72 -4.01
CA ILE A 87 10.89 9.50 -3.54
C ILE A 87 11.12 9.53 -2.02
N PRO A 88 11.64 10.63 -1.42
CA PRO A 88 11.75 10.71 0.04
C PRO A 88 10.38 10.59 0.73
N ASN A 89 9.32 11.16 0.15
CA ASN A 89 7.97 11.04 0.70
C ASN A 89 7.44 9.62 0.69
N SER A 90 7.79 8.79 -0.31
CA SER A 90 7.43 7.37 -0.29
C SER A 90 8.16 6.60 0.81
N ILE A 91 9.44 6.92 1.05
CA ILE A 91 10.20 6.29 2.13
C ILE A 91 9.59 6.68 3.49
N ILE A 92 9.25 7.95 3.69
CA ILE A 92 8.59 8.43 4.91
C ILE A 92 7.23 7.74 5.11
N ALA A 93 6.41 7.64 4.05
CA ALA A 93 5.12 6.95 4.14
C ALA A 93 5.28 5.47 4.51
N THR A 94 6.27 4.80 3.91
CA THR A 94 6.61 3.40 4.20
C THR A 94 7.00 3.22 5.67
N ILE A 95 7.97 3.99 6.16
CA ILE A 95 8.45 3.93 7.55
C ILE A 95 7.30 4.22 8.52
N SER A 96 6.49 5.24 8.23
CA SER A 96 5.37 5.63 9.12
C SER A 96 4.37 4.49 9.27
N ILE A 97 3.95 3.88 8.17
CA ILE A 97 3.01 2.76 8.20
C ILE A 97 3.62 1.52 8.85
N PHE A 98 4.89 1.24 8.57
CA PHE A 98 5.56 0.09 9.14
C PHE A 98 5.75 0.19 10.66
N ILE A 99 6.01 1.39 11.19
CA ILE A 99 6.07 1.64 12.64
C ILE A 99 4.69 1.40 13.28
N ILE A 100 3.63 1.94 12.68
CA ILE A 100 2.25 1.75 13.19
C ILE A 100 1.89 0.27 13.16
N TYR A 101 2.17 -0.42 12.06
CA TYR A 101 1.95 -1.85 11.90
C TYR A 101 2.70 -2.68 12.95
N SER A 102 4.00 -2.39 13.13
CA SER A 102 4.83 -3.08 14.12
C SER A 102 4.31 -2.87 15.54
N PHE A 103 3.87 -1.65 15.87
CA PHE A 103 3.28 -1.35 17.16
C PHE A 103 1.99 -2.15 17.41
N ILE A 104 1.10 -2.23 16.41
CA ILE A 104 -0.12 -3.05 16.48
C ILE A 104 0.22 -4.53 16.69
N LEU A 105 1.21 -5.06 15.96
CA LEU A 105 1.63 -6.45 16.12
C LEU A 105 2.21 -6.73 17.51
N ILE A 106 3.05 -5.84 18.04
CA ILE A 106 3.62 -5.99 19.39
C ILE A 106 2.51 -6.01 20.44
N LEU A 107 1.51 -5.12 20.32
CA LEU A 107 0.38 -5.10 21.25
C LEU A 107 -0.49 -6.35 21.15
N GLY A 108 -0.69 -6.89 19.95
CA GLY A 108 -1.56 -8.05 19.73
C GLY A 108 -0.91 -9.41 20.01
N LEU A 109 0.38 -9.56 19.73
CA LEU A 109 1.10 -10.85 19.76
C LEU A 109 2.17 -10.93 20.86
N GLY A 110 2.60 -9.78 21.41
CA GLY A 110 3.72 -9.69 22.33
C GLY A 110 5.08 -9.64 21.64
N ILE A 111 6.10 -9.20 22.39
CA ILE A 111 7.47 -8.96 21.89
C ILE A 111 8.14 -10.26 21.42
N ASP A 112 7.92 -11.37 22.10
CA ASP A 112 8.59 -12.64 21.76
C ASP A 112 8.11 -13.20 20.42
N ARG A 113 6.81 -13.13 20.15
CA ARG A 113 6.24 -13.51 18.84
C ARG A 113 6.66 -12.55 17.74
N PHE A 114 6.72 -11.25 18.03
CA PHE A 114 7.19 -10.25 17.09
C PHE A 114 8.61 -10.55 16.60
N LYS A 115 9.53 -10.93 17.51
CA LYS A 115 10.91 -11.32 17.15
C LYS A 115 10.97 -12.57 16.28
N GLN A 116 10.11 -13.56 16.54
CA GLN A 116 10.06 -14.79 15.76
C GLN A 116 9.60 -14.57 14.31
N MET A 117 8.96 -13.45 14.01
CA MET A 117 8.41 -13.12 12.69
C MET A 117 9.29 -12.17 11.89
N GLU A 118 10.55 -11.97 12.26
CA GLU A 118 11.46 -10.97 11.65
C GLU A 118 11.52 -11.04 10.12
N ILE A 119 11.64 -12.25 9.55
CA ILE A 119 11.71 -12.42 8.08
C ILE A 119 10.41 -11.92 7.42
N PHE A 120 9.25 -12.21 8.00
CA PHE A 120 7.95 -11.73 7.51
C PHE A 120 7.81 -10.21 7.67
N LEU A 121 8.33 -9.64 8.76
CA LEU A 121 8.33 -8.19 8.97
C LEU A 121 9.18 -7.46 7.91
N ILE A 122 10.33 -8.02 7.55
CA ILE A 122 11.17 -7.48 6.46
C ILE A 122 10.42 -7.58 5.13
N GLN A 123 9.77 -8.72 4.86
CA GLN A 123 8.94 -8.89 3.66
C GLN A 123 7.80 -7.85 3.59
N ASP A 124 7.12 -7.62 4.71
CA ASP A 124 6.06 -6.61 4.82
C ASP A 124 6.55 -5.19 4.60
N PHE A 125 7.73 -4.86 5.13
CA PHE A 125 8.38 -3.59 4.88
C PHE A 125 8.68 -3.40 3.38
N LEU A 126 9.24 -4.42 2.72
CA LEU A 126 9.54 -4.39 1.29
C LEU A 126 8.28 -4.27 0.44
N GLY A 127 7.21 -4.99 0.80
CA GLY A 127 5.90 -4.86 0.14
C GLY A 127 5.37 -3.43 0.21
N ALA A 128 5.38 -2.82 1.41
CA ALA A 128 4.98 -1.43 1.58
C ALA A 128 5.88 -0.47 0.79
N LEU A 129 7.18 -0.72 0.75
CA LEU A 129 8.14 0.09 0.00
C LEU A 129 7.86 0.03 -1.50
N ILE A 130 7.62 -1.15 -2.07
CA ILE A 130 7.25 -1.35 -3.48
C ILE A 130 6.00 -0.55 -3.81
N PHE A 131 4.97 -0.63 -2.96
CA PHE A 131 3.72 0.11 -3.15
C PHE A 131 3.96 1.62 -3.22
N TYR A 132 4.60 2.18 -2.19
CA TYR A 132 4.80 3.62 -2.09
C TYR A 132 5.78 4.16 -3.13
N LEU A 133 6.83 3.42 -3.49
CA LEU A 133 7.72 3.78 -4.60
C LEU A 133 6.97 3.77 -5.93
N THR A 134 6.08 2.80 -6.16
CA THR A 134 5.25 2.75 -7.37
C THR A 134 4.40 4.01 -7.49
N LEU A 135 3.74 4.42 -6.40
CA LEU A 135 3.00 5.69 -6.37
C LEU A 135 3.94 6.89 -6.60
N ALA A 136 5.12 6.91 -5.99
CA ALA A 136 6.09 7.97 -6.17
C ALA A 136 6.69 8.05 -7.57
N LEU A 137 6.65 6.98 -8.36
CA LEU A 137 7.10 6.99 -9.76
C LEU A 137 5.97 7.35 -10.71
N LEU A 138 4.80 6.74 -10.54
CA LEU A 138 3.68 6.84 -11.49
C LEU A 138 2.77 8.04 -11.22
N TYR A 139 2.51 8.39 -9.96
CA TYR A 139 1.60 9.50 -9.62
C TYR A 139 2.35 10.84 -9.65
N ARG A 140 2.48 11.42 -10.86
CA ARG A 140 3.32 12.61 -11.14
C ARG A 140 2.69 13.94 -10.72
N ARG A 141 1.36 14.00 -10.59
CA ARG A 141 0.62 15.27 -10.47
C ARG A 141 0.88 16.05 -9.17
N ILE A 142 1.34 15.42 -8.08
CA ILE A 142 1.59 16.17 -6.82
C ILE A 142 2.74 17.18 -6.97
N SER A 143 3.74 16.89 -7.82
CA SER A 143 4.87 17.80 -8.02
C SER A 143 4.52 19.00 -8.90
N SER A 144 3.59 18.85 -9.85
CA SER A 144 3.17 19.95 -10.74
C SER A 144 2.27 20.97 -10.06
N ALA A 145 1.74 20.70 -8.87
CA ALA A 145 0.92 21.65 -8.11
C ALA A 145 1.72 22.56 -7.17
N LYS A 146 3.04 22.34 -7.05
CA LYS A 146 3.96 23.16 -6.22
C LYS A 146 4.90 24.06 -7.04
N ASN A 147 4.84 23.97 -8.37
CA ASN A 147 5.47 24.91 -9.30
C ASN A 147 4.40 25.80 -9.94
#